data_AF-A0A4R7G3W5-F1
#
_entry.id   AF-A0A4R7G3W5-F1
#
_cell.length_a   1.000
_cell.length_b   1.000
_cell.length_c   1.000
_cell.angle_alpha   90.00
_cell.angle_beta   90.00
_cell.angle_gamma   90.00
#
_symmetry.space_group_name_H-M   'P 1'
#
loop_
_entity.id
_entity.type
_entity.pdbx_description
1 polymer ?
#
loop_
_entity_poly.entity_id
_entity_poly.type
_entity_poly.pdbx_seq_one_letter_code
_entity_poly.pdbx_strand_id
1 'polypeptide(L)' 'MKHLKYFSFLILMFSLLMMFFLFGLRAFVEVIFYFKTNTFSIKKQDVIEIISLGFIIGFFFSCVVCLVQYIQHKNR' A
#
# COMPACT_ATOMS: atom_id res chain seq x y z
N MET A 1 1.79 6.10 -25.31
CA MET A 1 2.29 6.86 -24.14
C MET A 1 1.24 7.20 -23.07
N LYS A 2 -0.05 7.41 -23.40
CA LYS A 2 -1.08 7.73 -22.39
C LYS A 2 -1.30 6.61 -21.36
N HIS A 3 -1.34 5.34 -21.80
CA HIS A 3 -1.52 4.19 -20.90
C HIS A 3 -0.37 3.97 -19.91
N LEU A 4 0.88 4.20 -20.33
CA LEU A 4 2.04 4.12 -19.45
C LEU A 4 2.00 5.19 -18.34
N LYS A 5 1.64 6.44 -18.69
CA LYS A 5 1.46 7.50 -17.69
C LYS A 5 0.35 7.16 -16.69
N TYR A 6 -0.76 6.60 -17.18
CA TYR A 6 -1.88 6.17 -16.35
C TYR A 6 -1.48 5.02 -15.41
N PHE A 7 -0.71 4.05 -15.91
CA PHE A 7 -0.18 2.95 -15.10
C PHE A 7 0.78 3.43 -14.00
N SER A 8 1.73 4.31 -14.34
CA SER A 8 2.64 4.88 -13.33
C SER A 8 1.90 5.69 -12.27
N PHE A 9 0.86 6.43 -12.65
CA PHE A 9 0.03 7.17 -11.71
C PHE A 9 -0.77 6.24 -10.79
N LEU A 10 -1.32 5.15 -11.34
CA LEU A 10 -2.01 4.10 -10.58
C LEU A 10 -1.10 3.44 -9.55
N ILE A 11 0.12 3.07 -9.94
CA ILE A 11 1.14 2.52 -9.03
C ILE A 11 1.40 3.47 -7.87
N LEU A 12 1.63 4.74 -8.18
CA LEU A 12 1.96 5.72 -7.17
C LEU A 12 0.79 5.94 -6.21
N MET A 13 -0.44 6.04 -6.72
CA MET A 13 -1.64 6.20 -5.90
C MET A 13 -1.92 4.98 -5.02
N PHE A 14 -1.88 3.76 -5.57
CA PHE A 14 -2.10 2.54 -4.78
C PHE A 14 -1.00 2.30 -3.77
N SER A 15 0.27 2.58 -4.12
CA SER A 15 1.38 2.42 -3.17
C SER A 15 1.26 3.40 -2.00
N LEU A 16 0.94 4.68 -2.27
CA LEU A 16 0.70 5.66 -1.21
C LEU A 16 -0.48 5.26 -0.32
N LEU A 17 -1.61 4.86 -0.92
CA LEU A 17 -2.79 4.45 -0.17
C LEU A 17 -2.49 3.26 0.75
N MET A 18 -1.77 2.24 0.25
CA MET A 18 -1.41 1.07 1.04
C MET A 18 -0.37 1.39 2.13
N MET A 19 0.58 2.30 1.87
CA MET A 19 1.48 2.78 2.92
C MET A 19 0.69 3.48 4.04
N PHE A 20 -0.21 4.41 3.72
CA PHE A 20 -1.01 5.10 4.73
C PHE A 20 -1.89 4.13 5.52
N PHE A 21 -2.50 3.15 4.85
CA PHE A 21 -3.31 2.14 5.50
C PHE A 21 -2.51 1.25 6.46
N LEU A 22 -1.33 0.76 6.02
CA LEU A 22 -0.45 -0.05 6.87
C LEU A 22 0.12 0.76 8.04
N PHE A 23 0.48 2.02 7.81
CA PHE A 23 0.96 2.93 8.86
C PHE A 23 -0.15 3.21 9.88
N GLY A 24 -1.37 3.45 9.41
CA GLY A 24 -2.56 3.62 10.24
C GLY A 24 -2.85 2.38 11.08
N LEU A 25 -2.83 1.19 10.48
CA LEU A 25 -2.99 -0.09 11.21
C LEU A 25 -1.91 -0.27 12.28
N ARG A 26 -0.65 0.01 11.95
CA ARG A 26 0.46 -0.12 12.91
C ARG A 26 0.29 0.85 14.07
N ALA A 27 -0.03 2.12 13.78
CA ALA A 27 -0.33 3.12 14.79
C ALA A 27 -1.52 2.70 15.67
N PHE A 28 -2.56 2.11 15.08
CA PHE A 28 -3.72 1.63 15.81
C PHE A 28 -3.36 0.48 16.76
N VAL A 29 -2.57 -0.50 16.28
CA VAL A 29 -2.06 -1.60 17.10
C VAL A 29 -1.19 -1.05 18.23
N GLU A 30 -0.32 -0.09 17.97
CA GLU A 30 0.50 0.53 19.01
C GLU A 30 -0.31 1.29 20.04
N VAL A 31 -1.35 2.02 19.65
CA VAL A 31 -2.23 2.69 20.61
C VAL A 31 -2.89 1.66 21.52
N ILE A 32 -3.38 0.54 20.96
CA ILE A 32 -3.96 -0.56 21.75
C ILE A 32 -2.92 -1.16 22.70
N PHE A 33 -1.69 -1.41 22.22
CA PHE A 33 -0.62 -1.95 23.05
C PHE A 33 -0.14 -0.95 24.10
N TYR A 34 -0.11 0.34 23.81
CA TYR A 34 0.26 1.39 24.75
C TYR A 34 -0.68 1.37 25.96
N PHE A 35 -2.00 1.25 25.75
CA PHE A 35 -2.96 1.10 26.84
C PHE A 35 -2.77 -0.18 27.66
N LYS A 36 -2.10 -1.20 27.12
CA LYS A 36 -1.91 -2.51 27.78
C LYS A 36 -0.56 -2.65 28.48
N THR A 37 0.52 -2.16 27.89
CA THR A 37 1.91 -2.35 28.35
C THR A 37 2.65 -1.04 28.65
N ASN A 38 2.00 0.12 28.47
CA ASN A 38 2.52 1.47 28.74
C ASN A 38 3.89 1.78 28.11
N THR A 39 4.25 1.05 27.06
CA THR A 39 5.54 1.11 26.38
C THR A 39 5.30 1.27 24.89
N PHE A 40 5.97 2.26 24.30
CA PHE A 40 5.96 2.53 22.85
C PHE A 40 7.16 1.80 22.24
N SER A 41 6.95 0.99 21.19
CA SER A 41 8.02 0.18 20.60
C SER A 41 8.01 0.28 19.08
N ILE A 42 8.04 1.52 18.55
CA ILE A 42 8.35 1.74 17.14
C ILE A 42 9.85 1.49 16.95
N LYS A 43 10.22 0.41 16.28
CA LYS A 43 11.58 0.25 15.77
C LYS A 43 11.64 0.85 14.36
N LYS A 44 12.77 1.47 14.03
CA LYS A 44 13.05 1.96 12.67
C LYS A 44 12.90 0.86 11.60
N GLN A 45 13.12 -0.38 11.99
CA GLN A 45 13.00 -1.56 11.13
C GLN A 45 11.55 -1.81 10.69
N ASP A 46 10.58 -1.53 11.55
CA ASP A 46 9.15 -1.66 11.23
C ASP A 46 8.72 -0.66 10.15
N VAL A 47 9.28 0.56 10.17
CA VAL A 47 9.01 1.58 9.15
C VAL A 47 9.52 1.13 7.78
N ILE A 48 10.70 0.52 7.73
CA ILE A 48 11.29 0.00 6.49
C ILE A 48 10.44 -1.16 5.94
N GLU A 49 9.96 -2.05 6.81
CA GLU A 49 9.05 -3.14 6.41
C GLU A 49 7.71 -2.62 5.89
N ILE A 50 7.14 -1.60 6.51
CA ILE A 50 5.87 -1.01 6.05
C ILE A 50 6.04 -0.36 4.67
N ILE A 51 7.16 0.34 4.45
CA ILE A 51 7.47 0.94 3.14
C ILE A 51 7.66 -0.14 2.08
N SER A 52 8.40 -1.20 2.38
CA SER A 52 8.64 -2.28 1.41
C SER A 52 7.35 -3.04 1.06
N LEU A 53 6.52 -3.35 2.06
CA LEU A 53 5.21 -3.98 1.86
C LEU A 53 4.26 -3.08 1.08
N GLY A 54 4.22 -1.78 1.39
CA GLY A 54 3.41 -0.79 0.67
C GLY A 54 3.77 -0.70 -0.81
N PHE A 55 5.05 -0.81 -1.16
CA PHE A 55 5.50 -0.87 -2.56
C PHE A 55 5.10 -2.16 -3.26
N ILE A 56 5.36 -3.32 -2.63
CA ILE A 56 5.05 -4.64 -3.22
C ILE A 56 3.55 -4.76 -3.49
N ILE A 57 2.73 -4.40 -2.50
CA ILE A 57 1.28 -4.51 -2.60
C ILE A 57 0.73 -3.47 -3.58
N GLY A 58 1.21 -2.22 -3.54
CA GLY A 58 0.80 -1.18 -4.49
C GLY A 58 1.10 -1.54 -5.95
N PHE A 59 2.25 -2.18 -6.20
CA PHE A 59 2.60 -2.70 -7.51
C PHE A 59 1.65 -3.82 -7.95
N PHE A 60 1.39 -4.78 -7.07
CA PHE A 60 0.48 -5.89 -7.35
C PHE A 60 -0.92 -5.41 -7.74
N PHE A 61 -1.51 -4.51 -6.94
CA PHE A 61 -2.84 -3.95 -7.24
C PHE A 61 -2.87 -3.20 -8.57
N SER A 62 -1.81 -2.48 -8.91
CA SER A 62 -1.76 -1.75 -10.18
C SER A 62 -1.71 -2.70 -11.38
N CYS A 63 -0.96 -3.80 -11.28
CA CYS A 63 -0.97 -4.86 -12.29
C CYS A 63 -2.36 -5.49 -12.43
N VAL A 64 -3.04 -5.77 -11.31
CA VAL A 64 -4.41 -6.31 -11.31
C VAL A 64 -5.39 -5.35 -11.97
N VAL A 65 -5.35 -4.05 -11.65
CA VAL A 65 -6.24 -3.06 -12.27
C VAL A 65 -6.00 -2.96 -13.77
N CYS A 66 -4.74 -2.99 -14.22
CA CYS A 66 -4.44 -3.02 -15.65
C CYS A 66 -4.95 -4.28 -16.34
N LEU A 67 -4.82 -5.45 -15.71
CA LEU A 67 -5.38 -6.70 -16.21
C LEU A 67 -6.90 -6.65 -16.32
N VAL A 68 -7.58 -6.14 -15.29
CA VAL A 68 -9.04 -5.97 -15.27
C VAL A 68 -9.49 -5.03 -16.39
N GLN A 69 -8.82 -3.88 -16.57
CA GLN A 69 -9.13 -2.95 -17.65
C GLN A 69 -8.89 -3.57 -19.03
N TYR A 70 -7.83 -4.36 -19.20
CA TYR A 70 -7.56 -5.05 -20.46
C TYR A 70 -8.63 -6.10 -20.78
N ILE A 71 -9.02 -6.92 -19.79
CA ILE A 71 -10.09 -7.92 -19.96
C ILE A 71 -11.43 -7.23 -20.26
N GLN A 72 -11.77 -6.14 -19.56
CA GLN A 72 -12.98 -5.37 -19.83
C GLN A 72 -12.99 -4.78 -21.24
N HIS A 73 -11.84 -4.29 -21.74
CA HIS A 73 -11.75 -3.79 -23.10
C HIS A 73 -11.87 -4.89 -24.15
N LYS A 74 -11.32 -6.09 -23.88
CA LYS A 74 -11.39 -7.24 -24.77
C LYS A 74 -12.76 -7.91 -24.82
N ASN A 75 -13.51 -7.88 -23.72
CA ASN A 75 -14.87 -8.41 -23.63
C ASN A 75 -15.95 -7.45 -24.17
N ARG A 76 -15.56 -6.24 -24.58
CA ARG A 76 -16.45 -5.24 -25.19
C ARG A 76 -16.24 -5.20 -26.69
#